data_AF-A0A951PLB6-F1
#
_entry.id   AF-A0A951PLB6-F1
#
_cell.length_a   1.000
_cell.length_b   1.000
_cell.length_c   1.000
_cell.angle_alpha   90.00
_cell.angle_beta   90.00
_cell.angle_gamma   90.00
#
_symmetry.space_group_name_H-M   'P 1'
#
loop_
_entity.id
_entity.type
_entity.pdbx_description
1 polymer ?
#
loop_
_entity_poly.entity_id
_entity_poly.type
_entity_poly.pdbx_seq_one_letter_code
_entity_poly.pdbx_strand_id
1 'polypeptide(L)'
;MNEPSSQSIVEQLLADLRQEQQLVNSIIRGCIEHRWALGEEETELTEAMIYNAFEAYAVARGMPLSEAERFCEQYLDELIERVQAIL
;
A
#
# COMPACT_ATOMS: atom_id res chain seq x y z
N MET A 1 19.49 -17.66 -32.44
CA MET A 1 18.37 -17.76 -31.49
C MET A 1 18.78 -16.90 -30.31
N ASN A 2 18.32 -15.65 -30.27
CA ASN A 2 18.68 -14.72 -29.20
C ASN A 2 17.56 -14.79 -28.17
N GLU A 3 17.88 -15.11 -26.92
CA GLU A 3 16.96 -15.06 -25.77
C GLU A 3 16.74 -13.60 -25.36
N PRO A 4 15.55 -13.00 -25.60
CA PRO A 4 15.22 -11.66 -25.14
C PRO A 4 14.12 -11.68 -24.07
N SER A 5 13.71 -12.86 -23.58
CA SER A 5 12.44 -13.01 -22.85
C SER A 5 12.58 -12.89 -21.33
N SER A 6 13.62 -13.47 -20.73
CA SER A 6 13.69 -13.59 -19.26
C SER A 6 14.04 -12.28 -18.56
N GLN A 7 14.95 -11.47 -19.14
CA GLN A 7 15.38 -10.20 -18.53
C GLN A 7 14.25 -9.15 -18.56
N SER A 8 13.46 -9.12 -19.64
CA SER A 8 12.30 -8.23 -19.77
C SER A 8 11.16 -8.59 -18.80
N ILE A 9 10.92 -9.88 -18.54
CA ILE A 9 9.91 -10.33 -17.56
C ILE A 9 10.33 -9.95 -16.14
N VAL A 10 11.62 -10.12 -15.80
CA VAL A 10 12.14 -9.75 -14.48
C VAL A 10 12.03 -8.24 -14.24
N GLU A 11 12.36 -7.42 -15.25
CA GLU A 11 12.24 -5.96 -15.15
C GLU A 11 10.78 -5.51 -14.97
N GLN A 12 9.84 -6.13 -15.69
CA GLN A 12 8.41 -5.87 -15.51
C GLN A 12 7.94 -6.26 -14.10
N LEU A 13 8.31 -7.44 -13.63
CA LEU A 13 7.96 -7.90 -12.29
C LEU A 13 8.50 -6.97 -11.20
N LEU A 14 9.74 -6.48 -11.36
CA LEU A 14 10.32 -5.50 -10.45
C LEU A 14 9.60 -4.15 -10.49
N ALA A 15 9.14 -3.72 -11.66
CA ALA A 15 8.33 -2.50 -11.78
C ALA A 15 6.98 -2.67 -11.07
N ASP A 16 6.30 -3.79 -11.27
CA ASP A 16 5.02 -4.11 -10.65
C ASP A 16 5.13 -4.16 -9.12
N LEU A 17 6.20 -4.77 -8.59
CA LEU A 17 6.47 -4.84 -7.15
C LEU A 17 6.81 -3.45 -6.55
N ARG A 18 7.54 -2.61 -7.28
CA ARG A 18 7.84 -1.23 -6.84
C ARG A 18 6.58 -0.37 -6.80
N GLN A 19 5.72 -0.50 -7.80
CA GLN A 19 4.44 0.17 -7.81
C GLN A 19 3.58 -0.27 -6.62
N GLU A 20 3.54 -1.58 -6.33
CA GLU A 20 2.80 -2.09 -5.18
C GLU A 20 3.32 -1.51 -3.87
N GLN A 21 4.64 -1.51 -3.68
CA GLN A 21 5.26 -0.92 -2.50
C GLN A 21 4.89 0.56 -2.33
N GLN A 22 4.86 1.35 -3.41
CA GLN A 22 4.51 2.77 -3.35
C GLN A 22 3.06 2.99 -2.90
N LEU A 23 2.12 2.22 -3.44
CA LEU A 23 0.71 2.35 -3.10
C LEU A 23 0.46 1.97 -1.63
N VAL A 24 1.02 0.84 -1.19
CA VAL A 24 0.89 0.38 0.20
C VAL A 24 1.56 1.35 1.18
N ASN A 25 2.77 1.85 0.87
CA ASN A 25 3.45 2.81 1.73
C ASN A 25 2.66 4.12 1.93
N SER A 26 1.90 4.55 0.92
CA SER A 26 1.06 5.75 1.03
C SER A 26 -0.06 5.56 2.05
N ILE A 27 -0.69 4.38 2.06
CA ILE A 27 -1.73 4.00 3.03
C ILE A 27 -1.14 3.96 4.44
N ILE A 28 -0.01 3.24 4.63
CA ILE A 28 0.67 3.14 5.92
C ILE A 28 1.02 4.53 6.48
N ARG A 29 1.55 5.41 5.61
CA ARG A 29 1.91 6.77 6.00
C ARG A 29 0.70 7.57 6.47
N GLY A 30 -0.42 7.50 5.75
CA GLY A 30 -1.68 8.13 6.15
C GLY A 30 -2.13 7.67 7.54
N CYS A 31 -2.10 6.36 7.81
CA CYS A 31 -2.46 5.80 9.12
C CYS A 31 -1.53 6.27 10.24
N ILE A 32 -0.22 6.38 9.98
CA ILE A 32 0.74 6.92 10.95
C ILE A 32 0.45 8.40 11.22
N GLU A 33 0.29 9.22 10.18
CA GLU A 33 0.02 10.64 10.32
C GLU A 33 -1.30 10.89 11.08
N HIS A 34 -2.35 10.13 10.77
CA HIS A 34 -3.63 10.18 11.49
C HIS A 34 -3.49 9.89 12.99
N ARG A 35 -2.67 8.90 13.37
CA ARG A 35 -2.41 8.58 14.78
C ARG A 35 -1.78 9.77 15.54
N TRP A 36 -1.03 10.62 14.86
CA TRP A 36 -0.36 11.77 15.45
C TRP A 36 -1.13 13.09 15.27
N ALA A 37 -2.28 13.09 14.61
CA ALA A 37 -3.14 14.25 14.49
C ALA A 37 -3.65 14.68 15.87
N LEU A 38 -3.43 15.95 16.23
CA LEU A 38 -3.80 16.47 17.56
C LEU A 38 -5.02 17.40 17.50
N GLY A 39 -5.42 17.84 16.31
CA GLY A 39 -6.57 18.70 16.08
C GLY A 39 -7.59 18.10 15.11
N GLU A 40 -8.85 18.53 15.23
CA GLU A 40 -9.98 18.04 14.40
C GLU A 40 -9.71 18.23 12.90
N GLU A 41 -9.17 19.37 12.49
CA GLU A 41 -8.80 19.66 11.10
C GLU A 41 -7.68 18.72 10.58
N GLU A 42 -6.68 18.41 11.42
CA GLU A 42 -5.62 17.46 11.05
C GLU A 42 -6.16 16.03 10.96
N THR A 43 -7.10 15.67 11.84
CA THR A 43 -7.78 14.38 11.82
C THR A 43 -8.58 14.22 10.53
N GLU A 44 -9.41 15.19 10.17
CA GLU A 44 -10.20 15.17 8.92
C GLU A 44 -9.29 15.10 7.68
N LEU A 45 -8.20 15.87 7.67
CA LEU A 45 -7.22 15.85 6.58
C LEU A 45 -6.59 14.47 6.42
N THR A 46 -6.14 13.87 7.52
CA THR A 46 -5.46 12.57 7.52
C THR A 46 -6.42 11.43 7.19
N GLU A 47 -7.70 11.50 7.61
CA GLU A 47 -8.76 10.57 7.18
C GLU A 47 -8.98 10.64 5.68
N ALA A 48 -9.08 11.86 5.12
CA ALA A 48 -9.23 12.04 3.68
C ALA A 48 -8.01 11.52 2.91
N MET A 49 -6.79 11.70 3.45
CA MET A 49 -5.57 11.14 2.84
C MET A 49 -5.58 9.61 2.83
N ILE A 50 -5.99 8.98 3.94
CA ILE A 50 -6.11 7.51 4.04
C ILE A 50 -7.13 7.01 3.02
N TYR A 51 -8.32 7.61 2.99
CA TYR A 51 -9.40 7.21 2.07
C TYR A 51 -8.95 7.33 0.61
N ASN A 52 -8.33 8.45 0.24
CA ASN A 52 -7.81 8.67 -1.11
C ASN A 52 -6.72 7.66 -1.48
N ALA A 53 -5.88 7.25 -0.52
CA ALA A 53 -4.85 6.24 -0.76
C ALA A 53 -5.45 4.86 -1.03
N PHE A 54 -6.50 4.47 -0.29
CA PHE A 54 -7.25 3.25 -0.55
C PHE A 54 -7.99 3.28 -1.90
N GLU A 55 -8.62 4.41 -2.24
CA GLU A 55 -9.30 4.57 -3.52
C GLU A 55 -8.30 4.48 -4.70
N ALA A 56 -7.14 5.13 -4.58
CA ALA A 56 -6.07 5.04 -5.58
C ALA A 56 -5.58 3.60 -5.75
N TYR A 57 -5.42 2.85 -4.66
CA TYR A 57 -5.06 1.44 -4.69
C TYR A 57 -6.12 0.60 -5.41
N ALA A 58 -7.39 0.77 -5.03
CA ALA A 58 -8.53 0.07 -5.61
C ALA A 58 -8.62 0.29 -7.13
N VAL A 59 -8.48 1.54 -7.57
CA VAL A 59 -8.46 1.92 -9.00
C VAL A 59 -7.27 1.29 -9.73
N ALA A 60 -6.06 1.39 -9.17
CA ALA A 60 -4.86 0.84 -9.79
C ALA A 60 -4.92 -0.69 -9.99
N ARG A 61 -5.66 -1.38 -9.11
CA ARG A 61 -5.82 -2.84 -9.13
C ARG A 61 -7.12 -3.32 -9.76
N GLY A 62 -8.00 -2.40 -10.18
CA GLY A 62 -9.30 -2.74 -10.75
C GLY A 62 -10.20 -3.51 -9.79
N MET A 63 -10.13 -3.20 -8.49
CA MET A 63 -10.88 -3.87 -7.43
C MET A 63 -11.81 -2.92 -6.67
N PRO A 64 -12.82 -3.42 -5.95
CA PRO A 64 -13.63 -2.60 -5.05
C PRO A 64 -12.82 -2.03 -3.88
N LEU A 65 -13.23 -0.86 -3.38
CA LEU A 65 -12.60 -0.21 -2.21
C LEU A 65 -12.55 -1.13 -0.98
N SER A 66 -13.64 -1.83 -0.67
CA SER A 66 -13.72 -2.77 0.46
C SER A 66 -12.82 -4.01 0.32
N GLU A 67 -12.33 -4.29 -0.89
CA GLU A 67 -11.33 -5.31 -1.12
C GLU A 67 -9.91 -4.75 -0.91
N ALA A 68 -9.66 -3.51 -1.34
CA ALA A 68 -8.40 -2.80 -1.08
C ALA A 68 -8.17 -2.58 0.43
N GLU A 69 -9.22 -2.20 1.17
CA GLU A 69 -9.19 -2.06 2.64
C GLU A 69 -8.77 -3.38 3.30
N ARG A 70 -9.47 -4.47 2.97
CA ARG A 70 -9.20 -5.81 3.53
C ARG A 70 -7.80 -6.31 3.19
N PHE A 71 -7.34 -6.09 1.96
CA PHE A 71 -5.99 -6.46 1.55
C PHE A 71 -4.94 -5.76 2.42
N CYS A 72 -5.10 -4.46 2.68
CA CYS A 72 -4.13 -3.72 3.48
C CYS A 72 -4.17 -4.11 4.96
N GLU A 73 -5.35 -4.40 5.52
CA GLU A 73 -5.45 -4.94 6.89
C GLU A 73 -4.65 -6.25 7.01
N GLN A 74 -4.85 -7.19 6.10
CA GLN A 74 -4.12 -8.47 6.08
C GLN A 74 -2.62 -8.25 5.91
N TYR A 75 -2.22 -7.37 5.00
CA TYR A 75 -0.81 -7.07 4.76
C TYR A 75 -0.14 -6.39 5.96
N LEU A 76 -0.86 -5.50 6.65
CA LEU A 76 -0.39 -4.87 7.89
C LEU A 76 -0.20 -5.90 9.01
N ASP A 77 -1.15 -6.82 9.16
CA ASP A 77 -1.05 -7.92 10.13
C ASP A 77 0.19 -8.79 9.83
N GLU A 78 0.41 -9.18 8.56
CA GLU A 78 1.61 -9.93 8.16
C GLU A 78 2.90 -9.16 8.44
N LEU A 79 2.92 -7.84 8.23
CA LEU A 79 4.08 -7.00 8.56
C LEU A 79 4.33 -6.94 10.06
N ILE A 80 3.28 -6.79 10.87
CA ILE A 80 3.36 -6.79 12.34
C ILE A 80 3.93 -8.13 12.84
N GLU A 81 3.42 -9.25 12.34
CA GLU A 81 3.90 -10.59 12.69
C GLU A 81 5.38 -10.77 12.35
N ARG A 82 5.80 -10.33 11.15
CA ARG A 82 7.23 -10.39 10.75
C ARG A 82 8.13 -9.56 11.64
N VAL A 83 7.70 -8.37 12.05
CA VAL A 83 8.48 -7.51 12.96
C VAL A 83 8.56 -8.15 14.35
N GLN A 84 7.45 -8.65 14.88
CA GLN A 84 7.41 -9.32 16.18
C GLN A 84 8.27 -10.58 16.22
N ALA A 85 8.39 -11.32 15.12
CA ALA A 85 9.24 -12.50 15.04
C ALA A 85 10.76 -12.21 15.11
N ILE A 86 11.17 -10.94 14.98
CA ILE A 86 12.57 -10.50 15.02
C ILE A 86 12.91 -9.81 16.37
N LEU A 87 11.91 -9.53 17.21
CA LEU A 87 12.05 -9.01 18.57
C LEU A 87 12.20 -10.14 19.58
#